data_AF-A0A924K0T8-F1
#
_entry.id   AF-A0A924K0T8-F1
#
_cell.length_a   1.000
_cell.length_b   1.000
_cell.length_c   1.000
_cell.angle_alpha   90.00
_cell.angle_beta   90.00
_cell.angle_gamma   90.00
#
_symmetry.space_group_name_H-M   'P 1'
#
loop_
_entity.id
_entity.type
_entity.pdbx_description
1 polymer ?
#
loop_
_entity_poly.entity_id
_entity_poly.type
_entity_poly.pdbx_seq_one_letter_code
_entity_poly.pdbx_strand_id
1 'polypeptide(L)'
;MNTPAVSPSMSYLRRWGAALAAGARHPALRGLAWGLLAVPVLLLLYVLALIPFTPSIEDLRKAKAAKPSVVLSADGQELAVFKRANRDWVKLEDISPHVKDALIATEDARFYDHRGLDIKRTLLAAMYTIQGKVQGGSTITQQLARNLYPEEIGRSRTMTRKIKEAITSLKIEAVYSKDEILETYLNTVPFLYNAYGIEMAARTYFDKTADGLDVLQSATLIGMLKGTSYYNPVLYPERALQRRNTVLGRMVTHQKLPADQLAALKQMPLQVDFERQQPELGPAPHFTQQMRRWLIEWADRNEYNIYADGLVLHTTIDARLQAMANDAVTRQADKLQALSDADWAHKSGWTPANGKGSKPGKKRELMLTLALDSPAYKAARAAGQTEEQALKLTAGDTAFMEKLR
;
A
#
# COMPACT_ATOMS: atom_id res chain seq x y z
N MET A 1 68.37 -11.49 54.61
CA MET A 1 67.07 -11.07 55.17
C MET A 1 66.78 -9.67 54.67
N ASN A 2 65.83 -9.51 53.74
CA ASN A 2 65.05 -8.28 53.56
C ASN A 2 63.91 -8.58 52.58
N THR A 3 62.73 -8.16 52.99
CA THR A 3 61.40 -8.37 52.42
C THR A 3 61.19 -7.62 51.10
N PRO A 4 60.32 -8.10 50.19
CA PRO A 4 59.96 -7.35 48.99
C PRO A 4 58.88 -6.31 49.31
N ALA A 5 59.08 -5.07 48.87
CA ALA A 5 58.09 -4.00 48.91
C ALA A 5 57.11 -4.16 47.73
N VAL A 6 55.83 -4.33 48.05
CA VAL A 6 54.71 -4.34 47.08
C VAL A 6 54.32 -2.90 46.75
N SER A 7 54.30 -2.55 45.47
CA SER A 7 53.89 -1.24 44.94
C SER A 7 52.36 -1.00 45.05
N PRO A 8 51.89 0.25 45.31
CA PRO A 8 50.48 0.54 45.56
C PRO A 8 49.72 0.89 44.26
N SER A 9 49.22 -0.10 43.52
CA SER A 9 48.36 0.15 42.35
C SER A 9 46.91 -0.36 42.49
N MET A 10 46.54 -0.91 43.66
CA MET A 10 45.18 -1.44 43.94
C MET A 10 44.32 -0.56 44.87
N SER A 11 44.75 0.67 45.19
CA SER A 11 44.05 1.54 46.16
C SER A 11 42.98 2.44 45.55
N TYR A 12 43.03 2.74 44.24
CA TYR A 12 42.03 3.60 43.58
C TYR A 12 40.75 2.86 43.18
N LEU A 13 40.85 1.61 42.71
CA LEU A 13 39.68 0.78 42.36
C LEU A 13 38.87 0.35 43.60
N ARG A 14 39.52 0.17 44.75
CA ARG A 14 38.83 -0.12 46.02
C ARG A 14 38.06 1.08 46.58
N ARG A 15 38.51 2.32 46.36
CA ARG A 15 37.81 3.52 46.83
C ARG A 15 36.53 3.82 46.05
N TRP A 16 36.49 3.55 44.74
CA TRP A 16 35.27 3.67 43.94
C TRP A 16 34.28 2.53 44.17
N GLY A 17 34.76 1.30 44.36
CA GLY A 17 33.91 0.17 44.76
C GLY A 17 33.30 0.34 46.16
N ALA A 18 34.04 0.93 47.11
CA ALA A 18 33.55 1.21 48.45
C ALA A 18 32.54 2.37 48.51
N ALA A 19 32.64 3.37 47.63
CA ALA A 19 31.66 4.46 47.54
C ALA A 19 30.30 3.97 46.99
N LEU A 20 30.31 3.08 46.00
CA LEU A 20 29.09 2.42 45.50
C LEU A 20 28.50 1.44 46.53
N ALA A 21 29.34 0.74 47.30
CA ALA A 21 28.91 -0.15 48.38
C ALA A 21 28.40 0.61 49.63
N ALA A 22 28.88 1.83 49.90
CA ALA A 22 28.43 2.67 51.01
C ALA A 22 27.07 3.33 50.71
N GLY A 23 26.82 3.75 49.47
CA GLY A 23 25.48 4.18 49.02
C GLY A 23 24.44 3.06 49.04
N ALA A 24 24.87 1.80 48.89
CA ALA A 24 24.02 0.62 48.97
C ALA A 24 23.61 0.21 50.39
N ARG A 25 23.84 1.02 51.44
CA ARG A 25 23.45 0.71 52.83
C ARG A 25 22.16 1.40 53.32
N HIS A 26 21.59 2.33 52.55
CA HIS A 26 20.26 2.88 52.87
C HIS A 26 19.14 2.04 52.22
N PRO A 27 18.13 1.59 53.00
CA PRO A 27 17.03 0.76 52.47
C PRO A 27 16.25 1.48 51.35
N ALA A 28 16.20 2.82 51.37
CA ALA A 28 15.59 3.63 50.32
C ALA A 28 16.35 3.58 48.98
N LEU A 29 17.70 3.55 48.99
CA LEU A 29 18.51 3.45 47.77
C LEU A 29 18.49 2.04 47.18
N ARG A 30 18.35 1.00 48.02
CA ARG A 30 18.08 -0.38 47.57
C ARG A 30 16.70 -0.50 46.93
N GLY A 31 15.67 0.07 47.55
CA GLY A 31 14.31 0.10 47.00
C GLY A 31 14.25 0.82 45.64
N LEU A 32 14.97 1.94 45.50
CA LEU A 32 15.10 2.67 44.23
C LEU A 32 15.84 1.84 43.16
N ALA A 33 16.94 1.18 43.54
CA ALA A 33 17.70 0.32 42.62
C ALA A 33 16.90 -0.92 42.17
N TRP A 34 16.16 -1.56 43.08
CA TRP A 34 15.25 -2.66 42.77
C TRP A 34 14.08 -2.20 41.90
N GLY A 35 13.53 -1.00 42.15
CA GLY A 35 12.50 -0.38 41.30
C GLY A 35 13.01 -0.08 39.88
N LEU A 36 14.24 0.43 39.75
CA LEU A 36 14.90 0.67 38.47
C LEU A 36 15.19 -0.61 37.68
N LEU A 37 15.50 -1.72 38.37
CA LEU A 37 15.69 -3.04 37.75
C LEU A 37 14.37 -3.77 37.45
N ALA A 38 13.31 -3.52 38.21
CA ALA A 38 12.01 -4.16 38.01
C ALA A 38 11.41 -3.78 36.65
N VAL A 39 11.54 -2.52 36.22
CA VAL A 39 10.99 -2.05 34.93
C VAL A 39 11.55 -2.81 33.71
N PRO A 40 12.88 -2.92 33.49
CA PRO A 40 13.43 -3.67 32.36
C PRO A 40 13.15 -5.17 32.47
N VAL A 41 13.08 -5.74 33.68
CA VAL A 41 12.71 -7.15 33.88
C VAL A 41 11.24 -7.38 33.49
N LEU A 42 10.32 -6.52 33.93
CA LEU A 42 8.91 -6.61 33.55
C LEU A 42 8.71 -6.40 32.05
N LEU A 43 9.46 -5.48 31.44
CA LEU A 43 9.46 -5.30 29.99
C LEU A 43 9.98 -6.55 29.27
N LEU A 44 11.07 -7.16 29.75
CA LEU A 44 11.60 -8.40 29.20
C LEU A 44 10.58 -9.54 29.31
N LEU A 45 9.97 -9.73 30.48
CA LEU A 45 8.92 -10.74 30.69
C LEU A 45 7.72 -10.50 29.76
N TYR A 46 7.33 -9.23 29.57
CA TYR A 46 6.26 -8.86 28.64
C TYR A 46 6.63 -9.18 27.18
N VAL A 47 7.85 -8.87 26.76
CA VAL A 47 8.36 -9.23 25.43
C VAL A 47 8.35 -10.74 25.24
N LEU A 48 8.84 -11.51 26.21
CA LEU A 48 8.85 -12.98 26.18
C LEU A 48 7.43 -13.55 26.10
N ALA A 49 6.49 -13.01 26.88
CA ALA A 49 5.08 -13.40 26.86
C ALA A 49 4.41 -13.11 25.51
N LEU A 50 4.89 -12.12 24.75
CA LEU A 50 4.36 -11.78 23.42
C LEU A 50 4.89 -12.68 22.30
N ILE A 51 6.01 -13.38 22.48
CA ILE A 51 6.63 -14.20 21.41
C ILE A 51 5.65 -15.20 20.79
N PRO A 52 4.83 -15.96 21.55
CA PRO A 52 3.85 -16.89 20.98
C PRO A 52 2.74 -16.20 20.17
N PHE A 53 2.49 -14.91 20.42
CA PHE A 53 1.47 -14.09 19.74
C PHE A 53 2.05 -13.27 18.59
N THR A 54 3.22 -13.67 18.07
CA THR A 54 3.83 -13.10 16.86
C THR A 54 3.90 -14.14 15.75
N PRO A 55 3.80 -13.72 14.49
CA PRO A 55 3.86 -14.62 13.33
C PRO A 55 4.99 -15.63 13.37
N SER A 56 4.72 -16.78 12.74
CA SER A 56 5.74 -17.73 12.32
C SER A 56 6.46 -17.17 11.08
N ILE A 57 7.69 -17.64 10.83
CA ILE A 57 8.46 -17.22 9.65
C ILE A 57 8.13 -18.09 8.42
N GLU A 58 7.46 -19.24 8.62
CA GLU A 58 7.09 -20.17 7.55
C GLU A 58 6.20 -19.51 6.49
N ASP A 59 5.39 -18.55 6.92
CA ASP A 59 4.49 -17.77 6.08
C ASP A 59 5.21 -16.84 5.09
N LEU A 60 6.44 -16.40 5.38
CA LEU A 60 7.20 -15.54 4.47
C LEU A 60 7.70 -16.31 3.25
N ARG A 61 8.02 -17.61 3.43
CA ARG A 61 8.33 -18.53 2.32
C ARG A 61 7.10 -18.76 1.45
N LYS A 62 5.91 -18.94 2.06
CA LYS A 62 4.63 -19.04 1.33
C LYS A 62 4.32 -17.75 0.55
N ALA A 63 4.59 -16.58 1.12
CA ALA A 63 4.36 -15.29 0.44
C ALA A 63 5.20 -15.09 -0.82
N LYS A 64 6.45 -15.60 -0.83
CA LYS A 64 7.33 -15.65 -2.02
C LYS A 64 6.87 -16.70 -3.03
N ALA A 65 6.40 -17.85 -2.55
CA ALA A 65 5.94 -18.96 -3.39
C ALA A 65 4.49 -18.83 -3.86
N ALA A 66 3.78 -17.76 -3.48
CA ALA A 66 2.38 -17.56 -3.77
C ALA A 66 2.14 -17.57 -5.29
N LYS A 67 1.44 -18.59 -5.77
CA LYS A 67 1.01 -18.71 -7.16
C LYS A 67 -0.46 -18.32 -7.26
N PRO A 68 -0.84 -17.45 -8.21
CA PRO A 68 -2.23 -17.11 -8.40
C PRO A 68 -2.99 -18.33 -8.93
N SER A 69 -4.26 -18.44 -8.59
CA SER A 69 -5.11 -19.48 -9.18
C SER A 69 -5.51 -19.08 -10.59
N VAL A 70 -5.59 -20.04 -11.49
CA VAL A 70 -5.92 -19.84 -12.90
C VAL A 70 -7.24 -20.55 -13.21
N VAL A 71 -8.13 -19.88 -13.93
CA VAL A 71 -9.39 -20.44 -14.42
C VAL A 71 -9.24 -20.71 -15.92
N LEU A 72 -9.44 -21.96 -16.31
CA LEU A 72 -9.34 -22.45 -17.68
C LEU A 72 -10.72 -22.83 -18.22
N SER A 73 -10.95 -22.55 -19.49
CA SER A 73 -12.09 -23.03 -20.26
C SER A 73 -11.98 -24.53 -20.55
N ALA A 74 -13.05 -25.12 -21.08
CA ALA A 74 -13.09 -26.52 -21.49
C ALA A 74 -12.05 -26.83 -22.59
N ASP A 75 -11.76 -25.85 -23.44
CA ASP A 75 -10.75 -25.89 -24.50
C ASP A 75 -9.34 -25.45 -24.04
N GLY A 76 -9.15 -25.22 -22.73
CA GLY A 76 -7.84 -24.95 -22.13
C GLY A 76 -7.37 -23.49 -22.21
N GLN A 77 -8.22 -22.57 -22.67
CA GLN A 77 -7.92 -21.15 -22.70
C GLN A 77 -8.07 -20.52 -21.31
N GLU A 78 -7.14 -19.66 -20.92
CA GLU A 78 -7.23 -18.88 -19.70
C GLU A 78 -8.40 -17.89 -19.75
N LEU A 79 -9.29 -17.99 -18.77
CA LEU A 79 -10.46 -17.14 -18.59
C LEU A 79 -10.21 -16.04 -17.57
N ALA A 80 -9.46 -16.34 -16.50
CA ALA A 80 -9.11 -15.38 -15.46
C ALA A 80 -7.96 -15.89 -14.58
N VAL A 81 -7.23 -14.95 -14.01
CA VAL A 81 -6.23 -15.19 -12.97
C VAL A 81 -6.68 -14.52 -11.67
N PHE A 82 -6.85 -15.31 -10.62
CA PHE A 82 -7.19 -14.81 -9.30
C PHE A 82 -5.90 -14.52 -8.52
N LYS A 83 -5.52 -13.24 -8.55
CA LYS A 83 -4.41 -12.68 -7.76
C LYS A 83 -4.93 -11.74 -6.67
N ARG A 84 -4.30 -11.78 -5.49
CA ARG A 84 -4.64 -10.90 -4.34
C ARG A 84 -4.33 -9.44 -4.62
N ALA A 85 -3.32 -9.21 -5.45
CA ALA A 85 -2.73 -7.93 -5.76
C ALA A 85 -2.22 -7.97 -7.20
N ASN A 86 -2.25 -6.84 -7.93
CA ASN A 86 -1.47 -6.73 -9.15
C ASN A 86 -0.02 -6.55 -8.71
N ARG A 87 0.71 -7.66 -8.66
CA ARG A 87 2.12 -7.76 -8.28
C ARG A 87 2.83 -8.55 -9.36
N ASP A 88 3.91 -8.00 -9.86
CA ASP A 88 4.90 -8.74 -10.63
C ASP A 88 6.18 -8.80 -9.78
N TRP A 89 6.74 -9.99 -9.61
CA TRP A 89 7.88 -10.20 -8.72
C TRP A 89 9.17 -10.09 -9.52
N VAL A 90 9.96 -9.07 -9.22
CA VAL A 90 11.27 -8.84 -9.83
C VAL A 90 12.39 -9.11 -8.83
N LYS A 91 13.50 -9.67 -9.30
CA LYS A 91 14.66 -9.90 -8.45
C LYS A 91 15.30 -8.57 -8.07
N LEU A 92 16.04 -8.54 -6.96
CA LEU A 92 16.70 -7.32 -6.49
C LEU A 92 17.75 -6.76 -7.49
N GLU A 93 18.36 -7.64 -8.28
CA GLU A 93 19.30 -7.30 -9.36
C GLU A 93 18.61 -6.56 -10.52
N ASP A 94 17.35 -6.88 -10.79
CA ASP A 94 16.50 -6.28 -11.83
C ASP A 94 15.73 -5.03 -11.33
N ILE A 95 16.15 -4.47 -10.19
CA ILE A 95 15.61 -3.21 -9.66
C ILE A 95 16.68 -2.13 -9.75
N SER A 96 16.30 -0.96 -10.26
CA SER A 96 17.18 0.20 -10.41
C SER A 96 17.95 0.48 -9.10
N PRO A 97 19.28 0.71 -9.19
CA PRO A 97 20.08 1.05 -8.01
C PRO A 97 19.57 2.31 -7.31
N HIS A 98 18.99 3.26 -8.07
CA HIS A 98 18.42 4.48 -7.52
C HIS A 98 17.23 4.22 -6.60
N VAL A 99 16.42 3.19 -6.86
CA VAL A 99 15.32 2.77 -5.98
C VAL A 99 15.89 2.26 -4.66
N LYS A 100 16.86 1.34 -4.73
CA LYS A 100 17.50 0.74 -3.55
C LYS A 100 18.14 1.81 -2.67
N ASP A 101 18.89 2.73 -3.29
CA ASP A 101 19.54 3.83 -2.62
C ASP A 101 18.57 4.85 -2.03
N ALA A 102 17.52 5.22 -2.76
CA ALA A 102 16.48 6.13 -2.27
C ALA A 102 15.76 5.54 -1.05
N LEU A 103 15.40 4.26 -1.11
CA LEU A 103 14.72 3.54 -0.03
C LEU A 103 15.60 3.48 1.22
N ILE A 104 16.84 2.99 1.09
CA ILE A 104 17.77 2.87 2.21
C ILE A 104 18.05 4.25 2.82
N ALA A 105 18.39 5.26 2.02
CA ALA A 105 18.71 6.59 2.53
C ALA A 105 17.53 7.26 3.26
N THR A 106 16.29 6.94 2.89
CA THR A 106 15.10 7.59 3.45
C THR A 106 14.53 6.84 4.65
N GLU A 107 14.38 5.52 4.56
CA GLU A 107 13.65 4.72 5.54
C GLU A 107 14.58 4.09 6.59
N ASP A 108 15.80 3.72 6.20
CA ASP A 108 16.73 2.98 7.06
C ASP A 108 18.19 3.08 6.59
N ALA A 109 18.83 4.22 6.81
CA ALA A 109 20.16 4.52 6.23
C ALA A 109 21.29 3.57 6.67
N ARG A 110 21.09 2.84 7.77
CA ARG A 110 22.03 1.83 8.29
C ARG A 110 21.49 0.42 8.16
N PHE A 111 20.62 0.20 7.17
CA PHE A 111 19.92 -1.07 6.96
C PHE A 111 20.87 -2.27 7.02
N TYR A 112 22.05 -2.20 6.41
CA TYR A 112 23.03 -3.28 6.41
C TYR A 112 23.85 -3.40 7.71
N ASP A 113 23.84 -2.40 8.58
CA ASP A 113 24.68 -2.37 9.79
C ASP A 113 24.00 -2.96 11.03
N HIS A 114 22.67 -3.12 11.01
CA HIS A 114 21.89 -3.59 12.16
C HIS A 114 21.19 -4.92 11.88
N ARG A 115 20.65 -5.54 12.94
CA ARG A 115 19.88 -6.79 12.84
C ARG A 115 18.47 -6.61 13.40
N GLY A 116 17.51 -6.41 12.51
CA GLY A 116 16.08 -6.21 12.77
C GLY A 116 15.75 -4.84 13.34
N LEU A 117 16.49 -4.40 14.36
CA LEU A 117 16.32 -3.14 15.07
C LEU A 117 17.57 -2.28 14.99
N ASP A 118 17.38 -1.03 14.57
CA ASP A 118 18.38 0.01 14.78
C ASP A 118 18.23 0.58 16.20
N ILE A 119 19.01 0.04 17.14
CA ILE A 119 18.96 0.46 18.56
C ILE A 119 19.24 1.96 18.70
N LYS A 120 20.25 2.51 18.02
CA LYS A 120 20.60 3.93 18.17
C LYS A 120 19.46 4.82 17.64
N ARG A 121 18.88 4.47 16.48
CA ARG A 121 17.74 5.23 15.93
C ARG A 121 16.47 5.08 16.77
N THR A 122 16.23 3.89 17.32
CA THR A 122 15.07 3.63 18.19
C THR A 122 15.17 4.48 19.46
N LEU A 123 16.33 4.52 20.12
CA LEU A 123 16.56 5.34 21.31
C LEU A 123 16.41 6.83 21.01
N LEU A 124 17.02 7.31 19.91
CA LEU A 124 16.88 8.70 19.48
C LEU A 124 15.41 9.07 19.19
N ALA A 125 14.69 8.21 18.47
CA ALA A 125 13.27 8.43 18.16
C ALA A 125 12.41 8.46 19.44
N ALA A 126 12.71 7.61 20.42
CA ALA A 126 12.03 7.64 21.73
C ALA A 126 12.30 8.95 22.47
N MET A 127 13.54 9.44 22.49
CA MET A 127 13.89 10.72 23.11
C MET A 127 13.18 11.91 22.44
N TYR A 128 13.16 11.96 21.10
CA TYR A 128 12.43 13.01 20.38
C TYR A 128 10.92 12.94 20.62
N THR A 129 10.36 11.74 20.74
CA THR A 129 8.93 11.54 21.04
C THR A 129 8.57 12.10 22.42
N ILE A 130 9.43 11.90 23.43
CA ILE A 130 9.25 12.47 24.78
C ILE A 130 9.28 14.01 24.72
N GLN A 131 10.05 14.59 23.80
CA GLN A 131 10.12 16.04 23.55
C GLN A 131 8.97 16.57 22.68
N GLY A 132 7.94 15.76 22.39
CA GLY A 132 6.79 16.14 21.56
C GLY A 132 7.05 16.10 20.05
N LYS A 133 8.24 15.65 19.61
CA LYS A 133 8.61 15.52 18.19
C LYS A 133 8.56 14.05 17.78
N VAL A 134 7.39 13.59 17.30
CA VAL A 134 7.24 12.22 16.82
C VAL A 134 8.09 12.01 15.56
N GLN A 135 9.13 11.19 15.66
CA GLN A 135 10.00 10.83 14.54
C GLN A 135 9.86 9.34 14.19
N GLY A 136 9.94 9.00 12.91
CA GLY A 136 9.96 7.62 12.45
C GLY A 136 11.26 6.92 12.83
N GLY A 137 11.19 5.91 13.70
CA GLY A 137 12.32 5.07 14.10
C GLY A 137 12.26 3.64 13.57
N SER A 138 11.36 3.32 12.63
CA SER A 138 11.12 1.93 12.21
C SER A 138 12.05 1.47 11.10
N THR A 139 12.66 0.29 11.21
CA THR A 139 13.52 -0.33 10.18
C THR A 139 12.71 -0.84 9.00
N ILE A 140 13.37 -1.03 7.85
CA ILE A 140 12.72 -1.65 6.66
C ILE A 140 12.13 -3.01 7.06
N THR A 141 12.86 -3.81 7.83
CA THR A 141 12.40 -5.13 8.31
C THR A 141 11.18 -5.03 9.24
N GLN A 142 11.10 -4.02 10.11
CA GLN A 142 9.89 -3.78 10.92
C GLN A 142 8.70 -3.36 10.06
N GLN A 143 8.93 -2.54 9.04
CA GLN A 143 7.89 -2.15 8.10
C GLN A 143 7.41 -3.35 7.27
N LEU A 144 8.34 -4.22 6.84
CA LEU A 144 8.04 -5.47 6.16
C LEU A 144 7.16 -6.37 7.03
N ALA A 145 7.56 -6.60 8.28
CA ALA A 145 6.80 -7.41 9.23
C ALA A 145 5.36 -6.89 9.36
N ARG A 146 5.19 -5.58 9.57
CA ARG A 146 3.86 -4.96 9.67
C ARG A 146 3.01 -5.15 8.41
N ASN A 147 3.61 -5.04 7.23
CA ASN A 147 2.90 -5.12 5.96
C ASN A 147 2.48 -6.56 5.62
N LEU A 148 3.31 -7.55 5.96
CA LEU A 148 3.02 -8.96 5.71
C LEU A 148 2.04 -9.58 6.72
N TYR A 149 2.07 -9.10 7.98
CA TYR A 149 1.33 -9.70 9.09
C TYR A 149 0.42 -8.71 9.82
N PRO A 150 -0.48 -8.00 9.12
CA PRO A 150 -1.28 -6.94 9.72
C PRO A 150 -2.27 -7.44 10.77
N GLU A 151 -2.75 -8.68 10.66
CA GLU A 151 -3.71 -9.26 11.61
C GLU A 151 -3.01 -9.74 12.89
N GLU A 152 -1.90 -10.46 12.79
CA GLU A 152 -1.20 -10.98 13.97
C GLU A 152 -0.47 -9.86 14.75
N ILE A 153 0.11 -8.90 14.03
CA ILE A 153 0.79 -7.74 14.64
C ILE A 153 -0.21 -6.72 15.14
N GLY A 154 -1.34 -6.58 14.45
CA GLY A 154 -2.41 -5.63 14.71
C GLY A 154 -2.27 -4.33 13.92
N ARG A 155 -3.40 -3.67 13.66
CA ARG A 155 -3.47 -2.44 12.84
C ARG A 155 -3.37 -1.14 13.65
N SER A 156 -3.73 -1.17 14.92
CA SER A 156 -3.78 0.01 15.79
C SER A 156 -2.40 0.47 16.24
N ARG A 157 -2.14 1.79 16.26
CA ARG A 157 -0.83 2.38 16.62
C ARG A 157 -0.53 2.30 18.13
N THR A 158 -0.36 1.08 18.66
CA THR A 158 -0.06 0.81 20.07
C THR A 158 1.40 0.43 20.30
N MET A 159 1.86 0.52 21.56
CA MET A 159 3.19 0.06 21.96
C MET A 159 3.33 -1.46 21.78
N THR A 160 2.30 -2.23 22.12
CA THR A 160 2.24 -3.68 21.91
C THR A 160 2.46 -4.05 20.45
N ARG A 161 1.79 -3.36 19.52
CA ARG A 161 2.02 -3.54 18.08
C ARG A 161 3.49 -3.30 17.72
N LYS A 162 4.10 -2.24 18.25
CA LYS A 162 5.50 -1.91 17.97
C LYS A 162 6.49 -2.95 18.51
N ILE A 163 6.19 -3.54 19.67
CA ILE A 163 6.98 -4.65 20.24
C ILE A 163 6.82 -5.91 19.38
N LYS A 164 5.60 -6.23 18.92
CA LYS A 164 5.38 -7.34 17.98
C LYS A 164 6.15 -7.16 16.68
N GLU A 165 6.13 -5.96 16.07
CA GLU A 165 6.95 -5.64 14.89
C GLU A 165 8.45 -5.88 15.16
N ALA A 166 8.95 -5.49 16.34
CA ALA A 166 10.34 -5.67 16.73
C ALA A 166 10.71 -7.16 16.84
N ILE A 167 9.91 -7.95 17.57
CA ILE A 167 10.11 -9.41 17.69
C ILE A 167 10.08 -10.07 16.30
N THR A 168 9.07 -9.76 15.48
CA THR A 168 8.94 -10.33 14.13
C THR A 168 10.10 -9.90 13.23
N SER A 169 10.59 -8.66 13.32
CA SER A 169 11.76 -8.24 12.55
C SER A 169 13.02 -9.02 12.90
N LEU A 170 13.26 -9.29 14.19
CA LEU A 170 14.39 -10.10 14.65
C LEU A 170 14.27 -11.55 14.16
N LYS A 171 13.06 -12.11 14.20
CA LYS A 171 12.74 -13.41 13.62
C LYS A 171 13.10 -13.45 12.13
N ILE A 172 12.60 -12.51 11.33
CA ILE A 172 12.86 -12.43 9.88
C ILE A 172 14.36 -12.39 9.60
N GLU A 173 15.12 -11.50 10.25
CA GLU A 173 16.56 -11.36 9.99
C GLU A 173 17.42 -12.52 10.51
N ALA A 174 16.86 -13.38 11.36
CA ALA A 174 17.54 -14.60 11.77
C ALA A 174 17.56 -15.67 10.66
N VAL A 175 16.66 -15.56 9.68
CA VAL A 175 16.45 -16.59 8.63
C VAL A 175 16.70 -16.05 7.23
N TYR A 176 16.50 -14.74 6.99
CA TYR A 176 16.67 -14.11 5.68
C TYR A 176 17.84 -13.13 5.67
N SER A 177 18.54 -13.09 4.53
CA SER A 177 19.57 -12.09 4.25
C SER A 177 18.98 -10.69 4.05
N LYS A 178 19.82 -9.65 4.18
CA LYS A 178 19.40 -8.25 3.96
C LYS A 178 18.87 -8.02 2.55
N ASP A 179 19.49 -8.66 1.56
CA ASP A 179 19.08 -8.54 0.16
C ASP A 179 17.70 -9.19 -0.06
N GLU A 180 17.47 -10.39 0.48
CA GLU A 180 16.16 -11.03 0.40
C GLU A 180 15.06 -10.23 1.09
N ILE A 181 15.38 -9.57 2.21
CA ILE A 181 14.44 -8.69 2.92
C ILE A 181 14.12 -7.46 2.07
N LEU A 182 15.14 -6.84 1.48
CA LEU A 182 14.98 -5.66 0.63
C LEU A 182 14.18 -5.99 -0.63
N GLU A 183 14.47 -7.12 -1.27
CA GLU A 183 13.71 -7.65 -2.41
C GLU A 183 12.24 -7.89 -2.03
N THR A 184 12.00 -8.59 -0.93
CA THR A 184 10.64 -8.90 -0.46
C THR A 184 9.89 -7.61 -0.16
N TYR A 185 10.52 -6.64 0.48
CA TYR A 185 9.92 -5.35 0.78
C TYR A 185 9.53 -4.60 -0.50
N LEU A 186 10.45 -4.48 -1.45
CA LEU A 186 10.21 -3.78 -2.71
C LEU A 186 9.16 -4.48 -3.57
N ASN A 187 8.98 -5.79 -3.46
CA ASN A 187 7.94 -6.53 -4.19
C ASN A 187 6.58 -6.57 -3.49
N THR A 188 6.51 -6.27 -2.19
CA THR A 188 5.26 -6.44 -1.41
C THR A 188 4.65 -5.13 -0.95
N VAL A 189 5.41 -4.04 -0.95
CA VAL A 189 4.93 -2.75 -0.48
C VAL A 189 3.75 -2.25 -1.32
N PRO A 190 2.62 -1.86 -0.69
CA PRO A 190 1.44 -1.44 -1.43
C PRO A 190 1.62 -0.02 -1.97
N PHE A 191 1.20 0.19 -3.21
CA PHE A 191 0.94 1.50 -3.81
C PHE A 191 -0.58 1.63 -4.05
N LEU A 192 -1.05 2.82 -4.41
CA LEU A 192 -2.45 3.00 -4.80
C LEU A 192 -2.74 2.36 -6.16
N TYR A 193 -4.02 2.35 -6.56
CA TYR A 193 -4.47 1.86 -7.86
C TYR A 193 -4.17 0.36 -8.09
N ASN A 194 -4.23 -0.42 -7.02
CA ASN A 194 -4.00 -1.88 -7.04
C ASN A 194 -2.58 -2.29 -7.48
N ALA A 195 -1.62 -1.36 -7.48
CA ALA A 195 -0.21 -1.66 -7.74
C ALA A 195 0.48 -2.10 -6.44
N TYR A 196 1.03 -3.32 -6.43
CA TYR A 196 1.82 -3.82 -5.31
C TYR A 196 3.23 -4.15 -5.77
N GLY A 197 4.19 -3.65 -5.01
CA GLY A 197 5.60 -3.72 -5.36
C GLY A 197 6.03 -2.62 -6.33
N ILE A 198 7.36 -2.45 -6.43
CA ILE A 198 7.98 -1.38 -7.18
C ILE A 198 7.79 -1.52 -8.70
N GLU A 199 7.78 -2.75 -9.22
CA GLU A 199 7.57 -3.03 -10.65
C GLU A 199 6.21 -2.50 -11.11
N MET A 200 5.15 -2.88 -10.40
CA MET A 200 3.80 -2.43 -10.73
C MET A 200 3.62 -0.94 -10.49
N ALA A 201 4.33 -0.35 -9.51
CA ALA A 201 4.34 1.09 -9.30
C ALA A 201 5.04 1.85 -10.44
N ALA A 202 6.17 1.34 -10.94
CA ALA A 202 6.89 1.91 -12.07
C ALA A 202 6.01 1.95 -13.31
N ARG A 203 5.33 0.85 -13.63
CA ARG A 203 4.38 0.75 -14.75
C ARG A 203 3.18 1.67 -14.57
N THR A 204 2.65 1.76 -13.35
CA THR A 204 1.45 2.56 -13.08
C THR A 204 1.70 4.06 -13.14
N TYR A 205 2.84 4.55 -12.65
CA TYR A 205 3.10 5.98 -12.48
C TYR A 205 4.02 6.58 -13.55
N PHE A 206 4.77 5.76 -14.28
CA PHE A 206 5.80 6.23 -15.21
C PHE A 206 5.89 5.42 -16.51
N ASP A 207 4.99 4.45 -16.74
CA ASP A 207 5.05 3.49 -17.85
C ASP A 207 6.45 2.90 -18.09
N LYS A 208 7.08 2.46 -17.00
CA LYS A 208 8.43 1.90 -16.99
C LYS A 208 8.51 0.62 -16.17
N THR A 209 9.53 -0.18 -16.45
CA THR A 209 9.98 -1.28 -15.61
C THR A 209 10.79 -0.76 -14.41
N ALA A 210 10.92 -1.56 -13.34
CA ALA A 210 11.62 -1.18 -12.12
C ALA A 210 13.12 -0.91 -12.32
N ASP A 211 13.77 -1.57 -13.27
CA ASP A 211 15.15 -1.33 -13.69
C ASP A 211 15.30 -0.01 -14.49
N GLY A 212 14.28 0.38 -15.25
CA GLY A 212 14.25 1.59 -16.06
C GLY A 212 14.01 2.90 -15.28
N LEU A 213 13.77 2.82 -13.96
CA LEU A 213 13.52 3.99 -13.12
C LEU A 213 14.80 4.82 -12.92
N ASP A 214 14.70 6.11 -13.26
CA ASP A 214 15.75 7.09 -12.96
C ASP A 214 15.69 7.56 -11.49
N VAL A 215 16.62 8.46 -11.11
CA VAL A 215 16.73 9.00 -9.75
C VAL A 215 15.48 9.78 -9.30
N LEU A 216 14.84 10.55 -10.19
CA LEU A 216 13.68 11.38 -9.86
C LEU A 216 12.44 10.51 -9.67
N GLN A 217 12.23 9.55 -10.56
CA GLN A 217 11.12 8.61 -10.52
C GLN A 217 11.25 7.70 -9.29
N SER A 218 12.46 7.17 -9.05
CA SER A 218 12.79 6.41 -7.83
C SER A 218 12.50 7.20 -6.56
N ALA A 219 13.00 8.44 -6.46
CA ALA A 219 12.76 9.29 -5.30
C ALA A 219 11.28 9.64 -5.11
N THR A 220 10.50 9.71 -6.20
CA THR A 220 9.06 9.95 -6.15
C THR A 220 8.33 8.74 -5.57
N LEU A 221 8.56 7.54 -6.12
CA LEU A 221 7.92 6.31 -5.64
C LEU A 221 8.30 5.99 -4.19
N ILE A 222 9.58 6.11 -3.82
CA ILE A 222 10.00 5.93 -2.43
C ILE A 222 9.40 7.00 -1.53
N GLY A 223 9.31 8.25 -2.00
CA GLY A 223 8.66 9.34 -1.28
C GLY A 223 7.21 9.03 -0.90
N MET A 224 6.48 8.35 -1.78
CA MET A 224 5.10 7.93 -1.59
C MET A 224 4.92 6.92 -0.46
N LEU A 225 5.93 6.11 -0.11
CA LEU A 225 5.80 5.07 0.91
C LEU A 225 5.45 5.60 2.30
N LYS A 226 5.80 6.86 2.59
CA LYS A 226 5.39 7.54 3.84
C LYS A 226 3.86 7.71 3.94
N GLY A 227 3.18 7.78 2.80
CA GLY A 227 1.73 7.96 2.71
C GLY A 227 1.29 7.96 1.25
N THR A 228 0.93 6.79 0.74
CA THR A 228 0.73 6.53 -0.70
C THR A 228 -0.37 7.38 -1.32
N SER A 229 -1.42 7.68 -0.56
CA SER A 229 -2.48 8.62 -0.97
C SER A 229 -2.07 10.08 -0.80
N TYR A 230 -1.47 10.42 0.34
CA TYR A 230 -1.16 11.81 0.68
C TYR A 230 -0.06 12.43 -0.21
N TYR A 231 0.91 11.61 -0.63
CA TYR A 231 2.03 12.00 -1.51
C TYR A 231 1.86 11.48 -2.94
N ASN A 232 0.63 11.15 -3.34
CA ASN A 232 0.36 10.66 -4.69
C ASN A 232 0.63 11.77 -5.73
N PRO A 233 1.49 11.55 -6.75
CA PRO A 233 1.86 12.58 -7.71
C PRO A 233 0.75 12.92 -8.72
N VAL A 234 -0.25 12.04 -8.88
CA VAL A 234 -1.44 12.25 -9.73
C VAL A 234 -2.48 13.09 -8.99
N LEU A 235 -2.71 12.79 -7.70
CA LEU A 235 -3.72 13.49 -6.90
C LEU A 235 -3.21 14.81 -6.30
N TYR A 236 -1.95 14.82 -5.85
CA TYR A 236 -1.35 15.92 -5.09
C TYR A 236 0.10 16.19 -5.55
N PRO A 237 0.32 16.66 -6.80
CA PRO A 237 1.64 16.81 -7.41
C PRO A 237 2.59 17.70 -6.59
N GLU A 238 2.11 18.79 -6.01
CA GLU A 238 2.95 19.68 -5.19
C GLU A 238 3.52 18.97 -3.94
N ARG A 239 2.68 18.20 -3.24
CA ARG A 239 3.10 17.43 -2.06
C ARG A 239 4.08 16.33 -2.44
N ALA A 240 3.81 15.65 -3.55
CA ALA A 240 4.68 14.61 -4.09
C ALA A 240 6.05 15.19 -4.48
N LEU A 241 6.08 16.35 -5.13
CA LEU A 241 7.31 17.06 -5.52
C LEU A 241 8.16 17.44 -4.31
N GLN A 242 7.55 18.04 -3.28
CA GLN A 242 8.24 18.37 -2.03
C GLN A 242 8.79 17.13 -1.34
N ARG A 243 8.03 16.02 -1.36
CA ARG A 243 8.44 14.76 -0.76
C ARG A 243 9.58 14.09 -1.53
N ARG A 244 9.52 14.04 -2.87
CA ARG A 244 10.63 13.61 -3.73
C ARG A 244 11.89 14.41 -3.43
N ASN A 245 11.78 15.73 -3.32
CA ASN A 245 12.91 16.61 -3.02
C ASN A 245 13.49 16.36 -1.61
N THR A 246 12.66 15.92 -0.66
CA THR A 246 13.13 15.45 0.65
C THR A 246 13.92 14.14 0.54
N VAL A 247 13.46 13.20 -0.30
CA VAL A 247 14.16 11.93 -0.57
C VAL A 247 15.51 12.19 -1.23
N LEU A 248 15.57 13.03 -2.26
CA LEU A 248 16.84 13.44 -2.90
C LEU A 248 17.81 14.05 -1.87
N GLY A 249 17.32 14.91 -0.97
CA GLY A 249 18.13 15.46 0.12
C GLY A 249 18.67 14.37 1.07
N ARG A 250 17.86 13.34 1.37
CA ARG A 250 18.31 12.19 2.18
C ARG A 250 19.37 11.37 1.46
N MET A 251 19.22 11.16 0.15
CA MET A 251 20.22 10.47 -0.66
C MET A 251 21.56 11.21 -0.62
N VAL A 252 21.58 12.54 -0.75
CA VAL A 252 22.81 13.34 -0.62
C VAL A 252 23.42 13.23 0.78
N THR A 253 22.62 13.40 1.83
CA THR A 253 23.09 13.28 3.23
C THR A 253 23.76 11.93 3.50
N HIS A 254 23.28 10.88 2.86
CA HIS A 254 23.82 9.52 2.98
C HIS A 254 24.73 9.11 1.82
N GLN A 255 25.26 10.07 1.06
CA GLN A 255 26.25 9.87 0.00
C GLN A 255 25.81 8.91 -1.13
N LYS A 256 24.50 8.80 -1.34
CA LYS A 256 23.87 8.03 -2.42
C LYS A 256 23.59 8.85 -3.68
N LEU A 257 23.81 10.16 -3.59
CA LEU A 257 23.66 11.09 -4.70
C LEU A 257 24.71 12.20 -4.52
N PRO A 258 25.42 12.62 -5.59
CA PRO A 258 26.34 13.75 -5.51
C PRO A 258 25.64 15.04 -5.09
N ALA A 259 26.29 15.82 -4.21
CA ALA A 259 25.68 17.00 -3.60
C ALA A 259 25.47 18.15 -4.60
N ASP A 260 26.31 18.25 -5.62
CA ASP A 260 26.26 19.22 -6.71
C ASP A 260 25.02 19.05 -7.60
N GLN A 261 24.50 17.82 -7.73
CA GLN A 261 23.32 17.54 -8.55
C GLN A 261 22.00 17.94 -7.88
N LEU A 262 21.97 18.10 -6.55
CA LEU A 262 20.74 18.28 -5.79
C LEU A 262 19.93 19.51 -6.20
N ALA A 263 20.61 20.63 -6.43
CA ALA A 263 19.96 21.89 -6.78
C ALA A 263 19.23 21.80 -8.13
N ALA A 264 19.89 21.19 -9.13
CA ALA A 264 19.32 20.97 -10.45
C ALA A 264 18.14 19.99 -10.41
N LEU A 265 18.32 18.82 -9.77
CA LEU A 265 17.29 17.78 -9.70
C LEU A 265 16.01 18.25 -8.99
N LYS A 266 16.13 19.12 -7.98
CA LYS A 266 14.98 19.69 -7.26
C LYS A 266 14.07 20.54 -8.15
N GLN A 267 14.62 21.18 -9.19
CA GLN A 267 13.88 22.04 -10.12
C GLN A 267 13.17 21.25 -11.23
N MET A 268 13.58 20.00 -11.46
CA MET A 268 12.98 19.19 -12.51
C MET A 268 11.53 18.79 -12.18
N PRO A 269 10.61 18.78 -13.16
CA PRO A 269 9.22 18.39 -12.94
C PRO A 269 9.10 16.89 -12.58
N LEU A 270 7.91 16.45 -12.13
CA LEU A 270 7.68 15.04 -11.77
C LEU A 270 7.65 14.10 -12.97
N GLN A 271 7.21 14.58 -14.15
CA GLN A 271 7.08 13.79 -15.38
C GLN A 271 6.35 12.46 -15.16
N VAL A 272 5.13 12.54 -14.60
CA VAL A 272 4.27 11.36 -14.38
C VAL A 272 3.66 10.95 -15.70
N ASP A 273 3.77 9.65 -16.03
CA ASP A 273 3.06 9.02 -17.14
C ASP A 273 2.12 7.96 -16.54
N PHE A 274 0.92 8.42 -16.19
CA PHE A 274 0.03 7.64 -15.34
C PHE A 274 -0.95 6.81 -16.16
N GLU A 275 -0.82 5.50 -16.04
CA GLU A 275 -1.79 4.55 -16.58
C GLU A 275 -2.20 3.55 -15.51
N ARG A 276 -3.52 3.40 -15.31
CA ARG A 276 -4.04 2.39 -14.39
C ARG A 276 -3.84 1.02 -15.00
N GLN A 277 -3.13 0.17 -14.27
CA GLN A 277 -2.97 -1.23 -14.60
C GLN A 277 -4.28 -1.97 -14.28
N GLN A 278 -5.23 -1.93 -15.22
CA GLN A 278 -6.51 -2.61 -15.07
C GLN A 278 -6.31 -4.13 -15.15
N PRO A 279 -7.06 -4.93 -14.37
CA PRO A 279 -7.06 -6.36 -14.56
C PRO A 279 -7.56 -6.68 -15.97
N GLU A 280 -6.82 -7.50 -16.71
CA GLU A 280 -7.31 -8.04 -17.97
C GLU A 280 -8.59 -8.84 -17.71
N LEU A 281 -9.68 -8.40 -18.32
CA LEU A 281 -10.94 -9.12 -18.31
C LEU A 281 -10.85 -10.16 -19.42
N GLY A 282 -10.75 -11.43 -19.07
CA GLY A 282 -10.81 -12.52 -20.04
C GLY A 282 -12.19 -12.61 -20.72
N PRO A 283 -12.40 -13.58 -21.63
CA PRO A 283 -13.57 -13.62 -22.52
C PRO A 283 -14.91 -13.82 -21.80
N ALA A 284 -14.89 -14.25 -20.53
CA ALA A 284 -16.09 -14.58 -19.75
C ALA A 284 -16.12 -13.88 -18.36
N PRO A 285 -16.05 -12.54 -18.28
CA PRO A 285 -15.79 -11.86 -17.01
C PRO A 285 -16.91 -12.04 -15.97
N HIS A 286 -18.17 -12.12 -16.45
CA HIS A 286 -19.33 -12.38 -15.60
C HIS A 286 -19.26 -13.78 -14.97
N PHE A 287 -18.90 -14.79 -15.76
CA PHE A 287 -18.75 -16.18 -15.30
C PHE A 287 -17.59 -16.30 -14.32
N THR A 288 -16.44 -15.70 -14.61
CA THR A 288 -15.26 -15.77 -13.74
C THR A 288 -15.49 -15.04 -12.41
N GLN A 289 -16.28 -13.97 -12.37
CA GLN A 289 -16.67 -13.34 -11.10
C GLN A 289 -17.59 -14.24 -10.26
N GLN A 290 -18.55 -14.93 -10.89
CA GLN A 290 -19.38 -15.90 -10.18
C GLN A 290 -18.55 -17.09 -9.68
N MET A 291 -17.63 -17.59 -10.51
CA MET A 291 -16.69 -18.65 -10.15
C MET A 291 -15.81 -18.24 -8.96
N ARG A 292 -15.33 -16.99 -8.94
CA ARG A 292 -14.54 -16.47 -7.83
C ARG A 292 -15.29 -16.55 -6.50
N ARG A 293 -16.58 -16.17 -6.47
CA ARG A 293 -17.41 -16.25 -5.26
C ARG A 293 -17.52 -17.68 -4.76
N TRP A 294 -17.84 -18.61 -5.65
CA TRP A 294 -17.94 -20.04 -5.32
C TRP A 294 -16.60 -20.60 -4.83
N LEU A 295 -15.49 -20.25 -5.50
CA LEU A 295 -14.16 -20.75 -5.16
C LEU A 295 -13.71 -20.25 -3.77
N ILE A 296 -14.04 -19.02 -3.38
CA ILE A 296 -13.75 -18.52 -2.03
C ILE A 296 -14.45 -19.41 -0.99
N GLU A 297 -15.75 -19.64 -1.13
CA GLU A 297 -16.50 -20.48 -0.20
C GLU A 297 -15.99 -21.93 -0.15
N TRP A 298 -15.59 -22.49 -1.29
CA TRP A 298 -14.97 -23.80 -1.34
C TRP A 298 -13.61 -23.81 -0.65
N ALA A 299 -12.75 -22.83 -0.92
CA ALA A 299 -11.40 -22.78 -0.40
C ALA A 299 -11.37 -22.56 1.12
N ASP A 300 -12.24 -21.70 1.65
CA ASP A 300 -12.38 -21.48 3.10
C ASP A 300 -12.74 -22.77 3.84
N ARG A 301 -13.57 -23.63 3.25
CA ARG A 301 -13.96 -24.94 3.84
C ARG A 301 -12.87 -26.01 3.72
N ASN A 302 -11.96 -25.87 2.76
CA ASN A 302 -10.93 -26.86 2.45
C ASN A 302 -9.52 -26.37 2.81
N GLU A 303 -9.42 -25.27 3.56
CA GLU A 303 -8.17 -24.67 4.02
C GLU A 303 -7.20 -24.28 2.88
N TYR A 304 -7.74 -23.86 1.73
CA TYR A 304 -6.96 -23.33 0.61
C TYR A 304 -7.02 -21.80 0.54
N ASN A 305 -5.97 -21.20 0.00
CA ASN A 305 -5.92 -19.81 -0.38
C ASN A 305 -5.95 -19.65 -1.90
N ILE A 306 -7.09 -19.17 -2.40
CA ILE A 306 -7.34 -18.98 -3.84
C ILE A 306 -6.38 -18.02 -4.53
N TYR A 307 -5.60 -17.25 -3.77
CA TYR A 307 -4.66 -16.26 -4.31
C TYR A 307 -3.20 -16.67 -4.19
N ALA A 308 -2.89 -17.77 -3.48
CA ALA A 308 -1.53 -18.14 -3.15
C ALA A 308 -1.17 -19.60 -3.42
N ASP A 309 -2.16 -20.50 -3.47
CA ASP A 309 -1.88 -21.94 -3.55
C ASP A 309 -1.82 -22.48 -4.99
N GLY A 310 -1.96 -21.61 -6.00
CA GLY A 310 -1.78 -21.98 -7.41
C GLY A 310 -2.83 -22.97 -7.93
N LEU A 311 -4.08 -22.85 -7.50
CA LEU A 311 -5.15 -23.74 -7.95
C LEU A 311 -5.39 -23.60 -9.45
N VAL A 312 -5.61 -24.71 -10.15
CA VAL A 312 -5.98 -24.73 -11.57
C VAL A 312 -7.41 -25.20 -11.68
N LEU A 313 -8.31 -24.31 -12.11
CA LEU A 313 -9.73 -24.58 -12.24
C LEU A 313 -10.05 -24.89 -13.69
N HIS A 314 -10.47 -26.12 -13.97
CA HIS A 314 -11.05 -26.49 -15.27
C HIS A 314 -12.56 -26.28 -15.23
N THR A 315 -13.08 -25.56 -16.21
CA THR A 315 -14.49 -25.23 -16.30
C THR A 315 -15.12 -25.82 -17.56
N THR A 316 -16.45 -25.76 -17.66
CA THR A 316 -17.22 -26.35 -18.76
C THR A 316 -17.53 -25.36 -19.89
N ILE A 317 -17.22 -24.08 -19.70
CA ILE A 317 -17.44 -23.06 -20.73
C ILE A 317 -16.40 -23.22 -21.84
N ASP A 318 -16.84 -23.20 -23.10
CA ASP A 318 -15.95 -23.18 -24.27
C ASP A 318 -15.67 -21.72 -24.64
N ALA A 319 -14.39 -21.34 -24.72
CA ALA A 319 -13.99 -19.95 -24.93
C ALA A 319 -14.43 -19.44 -26.32
N ARG A 320 -14.48 -20.32 -27.33
CA ARG A 320 -14.93 -19.97 -28.69
C ARG A 320 -16.42 -19.68 -28.72
N LEU A 321 -17.23 -20.51 -28.05
CA LEU A 321 -18.67 -20.27 -27.93
C LEU A 321 -18.97 -18.98 -27.15
N GLN A 322 -18.21 -18.71 -26.08
CA GLN A 322 -18.35 -17.47 -25.33
C GLN A 322 -17.99 -16.24 -26.18
N ALA A 323 -16.94 -16.32 -27.00
CA ALA A 323 -16.59 -15.25 -27.93
C ALA A 323 -17.73 -14.97 -28.92
N MET A 324 -18.31 -16.02 -29.52
CA MET A 324 -19.47 -15.88 -30.41
C MET A 324 -20.69 -15.26 -29.71
N ALA A 325 -20.92 -15.63 -28.43
CA ALA A 325 -21.99 -15.04 -27.63
C ALA A 325 -21.75 -13.54 -27.36
N ASN A 326 -20.51 -13.15 -27.03
CA ASN A 326 -20.14 -11.75 -26.85
C ASN A 326 -20.36 -10.96 -28.16
N ASP A 327 -19.92 -11.49 -29.30
CA ASP A 327 -20.11 -10.85 -30.61
C ASP A 327 -21.59 -10.69 -30.98
N ALA A 328 -22.43 -11.67 -30.63
CA ALA A 328 -23.87 -11.57 -30.82
C ALA A 328 -24.49 -10.46 -29.96
N VAL A 329 -24.08 -10.35 -28.69
CA VAL A 329 -24.53 -9.30 -27.78
C VAL A 329 -24.08 -7.92 -28.26
N THR A 330 -22.80 -7.76 -28.63
CA THR A 330 -22.26 -6.48 -29.14
C THR A 330 -23.01 -6.04 -30.39
N ARG A 331 -23.17 -6.91 -31.39
CA ARG A 331 -23.91 -6.57 -32.61
C ARG A 331 -25.36 -6.15 -32.34
N GLN A 332 -26.03 -6.84 -31.42
CA GLN A 332 -27.40 -6.49 -31.06
C GLN A 332 -27.46 -5.18 -30.27
N ALA A 333 -26.51 -4.95 -29.36
CA ALA A 333 -26.39 -3.72 -28.60
C ALA A 333 -26.14 -2.52 -29.53
N ASP A 334 -25.21 -2.64 -30.48
CA ASP A 334 -24.91 -1.59 -31.47
C ASP A 334 -26.14 -1.24 -32.32
N LYS A 335 -26.91 -2.27 -32.74
CA LYS A 335 -28.15 -2.05 -33.49
C LYS A 335 -29.20 -1.32 -32.66
N LEU A 336 -29.37 -1.72 -31.39
CA LEU A 336 -30.31 -1.06 -30.48
C LEU A 336 -29.86 0.36 -30.14
N GLN A 337 -28.55 0.58 -29.99
CA GLN A 337 -27.97 1.90 -29.75
C GLN A 337 -28.22 2.80 -30.96
N ALA A 338 -27.97 2.35 -32.19
CA ALA A 338 -28.25 3.12 -33.39
C ALA A 338 -29.75 3.48 -33.55
N LEU A 339 -30.65 2.53 -33.23
CA LEU A 339 -32.10 2.80 -33.21
C LEU A 339 -32.46 3.82 -32.13
N SER A 340 -31.88 3.69 -30.94
CA SER A 340 -32.02 4.66 -29.85
C SER A 340 -31.54 6.03 -30.31
N ASP A 341 -30.31 6.16 -30.77
CA ASP A 341 -29.71 7.42 -31.22
C ASP A 341 -30.58 8.10 -32.28
N ALA A 342 -31.11 7.36 -33.27
CA ALA A 342 -32.04 7.90 -34.26
C ALA A 342 -33.37 8.38 -33.63
N ASP A 343 -33.93 7.61 -32.70
CA ASP A 343 -35.16 7.94 -31.98
C ASP A 343 -35.01 9.15 -31.05
N TRP A 344 -33.80 9.41 -30.54
CA TRP A 344 -33.46 10.52 -29.64
C TRP A 344 -32.90 11.75 -30.37
N ALA A 345 -32.36 11.60 -31.59
CA ALA A 345 -31.82 12.68 -32.42
C ALA A 345 -32.91 13.67 -32.91
N HIS A 346 -34.16 13.21 -33.08
CA HIS A 346 -35.24 14.08 -33.50
C HIS A 346 -35.69 15.02 -32.36
N LYS A 347 -35.67 16.35 -32.61
CA LYS A 347 -36.20 17.38 -31.70
C LYS A 347 -37.63 17.08 -31.19
N SER A 348 -38.42 16.31 -31.95
CA SER A 348 -39.78 15.91 -31.57
C SER A 348 -39.85 14.95 -30.38
N GLY A 349 -38.78 14.19 -30.10
CA GLY A 349 -38.67 13.33 -28.90
C GLY A 349 -38.51 14.13 -27.61
N TRP A 350 -38.19 15.42 -27.73
CA TRP A 350 -37.95 16.38 -26.65
C TRP A 350 -39.03 17.46 -26.53
N THR A 351 -39.93 17.58 -27.52
CA THR A 351 -41.01 18.58 -27.49
C THR A 351 -42.23 18.07 -26.71
N PRO A 352 -42.88 18.92 -25.89
CA PRO A 352 -44.12 18.55 -25.20
C PRO A 352 -45.23 18.25 -26.20
N ALA A 353 -46.09 17.27 -25.89
CA ALA A 353 -47.43 17.26 -26.46
C ALA A 353 -48.14 18.53 -25.97
N ASN A 354 -48.39 19.48 -26.87
CA ASN A 354 -49.13 20.70 -26.57
C ASN A 354 -50.62 20.36 -26.38
N GLY A 355 -50.99 19.91 -25.19
CA GLY A 355 -52.38 19.66 -24.81
C GLY A 355 -52.54 19.49 -23.30
N LYS A 356 -53.29 20.42 -22.67
CA LYS A 356 -53.73 20.31 -21.26
C LYS A 356 -54.39 18.95 -21.07
N GLY A 357 -53.77 18.06 -20.27
CA GLY A 357 -54.31 16.74 -19.94
C GLY A 357 -53.64 15.54 -20.62
N SER A 358 -52.63 15.73 -21.46
CA SER A 358 -51.89 14.61 -22.07
C SER A 358 -50.79 14.09 -21.11
N LYS A 359 -50.82 12.79 -20.80
CA LYS A 359 -49.75 12.12 -20.03
C LYS A 359 -48.41 12.34 -20.75
N PRO A 360 -47.31 12.62 -20.04
CA PRO A 360 -45.99 12.70 -20.66
C PRO A 360 -45.73 11.38 -21.41
N GLY A 361 -45.35 11.46 -22.69
CA GLY A 361 -44.95 10.27 -23.44
C GLY A 361 -43.77 9.58 -22.75
N LYS A 362 -43.63 8.26 -22.92
CA LYS A 362 -42.59 7.43 -22.27
C LYS A 362 -41.17 8.04 -22.34
N LYS A 363 -40.83 8.74 -23.42
CA LYS A 363 -39.54 9.44 -23.59
C LYS A 363 -39.31 10.58 -22.58
N ARG A 364 -40.36 11.33 -22.20
CA ARG A 364 -40.28 12.39 -21.18
C ARG A 364 -40.16 11.82 -19.77
N GLU A 365 -40.82 10.70 -19.48
CA GLU A 365 -40.68 10.02 -18.19
C GLU A 365 -39.24 9.52 -17.97
N LEU A 366 -38.62 8.98 -19.02
CA LEU A 366 -37.22 8.56 -18.99
C LEU A 366 -36.24 9.75 -18.87
N MET A 367 -36.50 10.84 -19.60
CA MET A 367 -35.73 12.07 -19.47
C MET A 367 -35.82 12.67 -18.05
N LEU A 368 -37.03 12.72 -17.48
CA LEU A 368 -37.25 13.25 -16.14
C LEU A 368 -36.54 12.38 -15.09
N THR A 369 -36.57 11.05 -15.23
CA THR A 369 -35.82 10.14 -14.34
C THR A 369 -34.31 10.32 -14.46
N LEU A 370 -33.77 10.46 -15.67
CA LEU A 370 -32.35 10.78 -15.87
C LEU A 370 -31.97 12.17 -15.30
N ALA A 371 -32.85 13.16 -15.43
CA ALA A 371 -32.66 14.49 -14.85
C ALA A 371 -32.65 14.43 -13.31
N LEU A 372 -33.56 13.65 -12.71
CA LEU A 372 -33.61 13.42 -11.25
C LEU A 372 -32.33 12.74 -10.72
N ASP A 373 -31.69 11.91 -11.53
CA ASP A 373 -30.44 11.26 -11.12
C ASP A 373 -29.18 12.07 -11.39
N SER A 374 -29.30 13.20 -12.08
CA SER A 374 -28.16 14.03 -12.45
C SER A 374 -27.47 14.69 -11.23
N PRO A 375 -26.14 14.92 -11.31
CA PRO A 375 -25.43 15.68 -10.28
C PRO A 375 -25.97 17.10 -10.10
N ALA A 376 -26.43 17.73 -11.19
CA ALA A 376 -26.99 19.08 -11.18
C ALA A 376 -28.29 19.15 -10.37
N TYR A 377 -29.20 18.18 -10.56
CA TYR A 377 -30.42 18.07 -9.75
C TYR A 377 -30.11 17.82 -8.28
N LYS A 378 -29.18 16.89 -7.99
CA LYS A 378 -28.76 16.57 -6.62
C LYS A 378 -28.13 17.79 -5.92
N ALA A 379 -27.34 18.59 -6.63
CA ALA A 379 -26.77 19.84 -6.12
C ALA A 379 -27.85 20.91 -5.87
N ALA A 380 -28.82 21.07 -6.77
CA ALA A 380 -29.93 22.01 -6.62
C ALA A 380 -30.83 21.66 -5.41
N ARG A 381 -31.09 20.37 -5.18
CA ARG A 381 -31.81 19.89 -3.98
C ARG A 381 -31.00 20.13 -2.70
N ALA A 382 -29.69 19.90 -2.73
CA ALA A 382 -28.81 20.20 -1.60
C ALA A 382 -28.74 21.71 -1.28
N ALA A 383 -28.92 22.57 -2.29
CA ALA A 383 -29.01 24.02 -2.15
C ALA A 383 -30.39 24.52 -1.67
N GLY A 384 -31.33 23.63 -1.32
CA GLY A 384 -32.62 23.97 -0.73
C GLY A 384 -33.74 24.26 -1.74
N GLN A 385 -33.55 23.99 -3.02
CA GLN A 385 -34.60 24.19 -4.02
C GLN A 385 -35.71 23.14 -3.94
N THR A 386 -36.93 23.53 -4.28
CA THR A 386 -38.06 22.59 -4.40
C THR A 386 -37.85 21.65 -5.58
N GLU A 387 -38.49 20.47 -5.56
CA GLU A 387 -38.36 19.46 -6.61
C GLU A 387 -38.70 20.03 -8.00
N GLU A 388 -39.77 20.81 -8.11
CA GLU A 388 -40.14 21.50 -9.35
C GLU A 388 -39.08 22.50 -9.82
N GLN A 389 -38.47 23.25 -8.90
CA GLN A 389 -37.44 24.24 -9.23
C GLN A 389 -36.14 23.56 -9.70
N ALA A 390 -35.71 22.51 -9.00
CA ALA A 390 -34.52 21.75 -9.33
C ALA A 390 -34.67 21.02 -10.69
N LEU A 391 -35.84 20.44 -10.96
CA LEU A 391 -36.16 19.82 -12.25
C LEU A 391 -36.18 20.85 -13.38
N LYS A 392 -36.76 22.04 -13.15
CA LYS A 392 -36.84 23.10 -14.16
C LYS A 392 -35.47 23.67 -14.51
N LEU A 393 -34.58 23.81 -13.52
CA LEU A 393 -33.19 24.21 -13.73
C LEU A 393 -32.40 23.15 -14.50
N THR A 394 -32.54 21.88 -14.12
CA THR A 394 -31.80 20.78 -14.75
C THR A 394 -32.28 20.53 -16.18
N ALA A 395 -33.59 20.48 -16.42
CA ALA A 395 -34.16 20.29 -17.75
C ALA A 395 -34.04 21.55 -18.65
N GLY A 396 -33.79 22.72 -18.05
CA GLY A 396 -33.53 23.98 -18.76
C GLY A 396 -32.06 24.21 -19.12
N ASP A 397 -31.13 23.42 -18.55
CA ASP A 397 -29.71 23.49 -18.86
C ASP A 397 -29.44 22.90 -20.24
N THR A 398 -29.09 23.76 -21.19
CA THR A 398 -28.85 23.40 -22.59
C THR A 398 -27.64 22.48 -22.74
N ALA A 399 -26.60 22.63 -21.92
CA ALA A 399 -25.41 21.79 -21.97
C ALA A 399 -25.68 20.39 -21.41
N PHE A 400 -26.51 20.28 -20.36
CA PHE A 400 -26.98 18.99 -19.87
C PHE A 400 -27.88 18.29 -20.89
N MET A 401 -28.79 19.03 -21.51
CA MET A 401 -29.71 18.50 -22.52
C MET A 401 -28.99 18.13 -23.83
N GLU A 402 -27.87 18.80 -24.15
CA GLU A 402 -26.97 18.40 -25.25
C GLU A 402 -26.16 17.16 -24.92
N LYS A 403 -25.76 16.94 -23.66
CA LYS A 403 -25.10 15.68 -23.25
C LYS A 403 -26.04 14.48 -23.20
N LEU A 404 -27.34 14.73 -23.09
CA LEU A 404 -28.38 13.71 -23.12
C LEU A 404 -28.89 13.38 -24.54
N ARG A 405 -28.59 14.25 -25.52
CA ARG A 405 -28.80 14.00 -26.95
C ARG A 405 -27.58 13.33 -27.54
#